data_AF-A0AA42TD07-F1
#
_entry.id   AF-A0AA42TD07-F1
#
_cell.length_a   1.000
_cell.length_b   1.000
_cell.length_c   1.000
_cell.angle_alpha   90.00
_cell.angle_beta   90.00
_cell.angle_gamma   90.00
#
_symmetry.space_group_name_H-M   'P 1'
#
loop_
_entity.id
_entity.type
_entity.pdbx_description
1 polymer ?
#
loop_
_entity_poly.entity_id
_entity_poly.type
_entity_poly.pdbx_seq_one_letter_code
_entity_poly.pdbx_strand_id
1 'polypeptide(L)' 'MLTEETLRTALEETVQVLERTRRSFKSRELGQLRRRLIELLERLETDEPVKDKD' A
#
# COMPACT_ATOMS: atom_id res chain seq x y z
N MET A 1 -11.95 -7.96 15.49
CA MET A 1 -11.06 -6.83 15.16
C MET A 1 -10.00 -7.35 14.20
N LEU A 2 -9.67 -6.61 13.15
CA LEU A 2 -8.52 -6.96 12.30
C LEU A 2 -7.25 -6.80 13.14
N THR A 3 -6.36 -7.79 13.10
CA THR A 3 -5.02 -7.64 13.69
C THR A 3 -4.15 -6.81 12.74
N GLU A 4 -3.14 -6.15 13.28
CA GLU A 4 -2.18 -5.40 12.48
C GLU A 4 -1.49 -6.30 11.43
N GLU A 5 -1.16 -7.54 11.82
CA GLU A 5 -0.63 -8.56 10.93
C GLU A 5 -1.59 -8.87 9.77
N THR A 6 -2.88 -9.11 10.06
CA THR A 6 -3.90 -9.35 9.03
C THR A 6 -4.03 -8.17 8.07
N LEU A 7 -3.96 -6.93 8.59
CA LEU A 7 -4.01 -5.73 7.76
C LEU A 7 -2.77 -5.62 6.87
N ARG A 8 -1.57 -5.85 7.43
CA ARG A 8 -0.30 -5.82 6.68
C ARG A 8 -0.32 -6.84 5.54
N THR A 9 -0.70 -8.08 5.83
CA THR A 9 -0.81 -9.14 4.80
C THR A 9 -1.79 -8.73 3.69
N ALA A 10 -2.96 -8.19 4.04
CA ALA A 10 -3.95 -7.77 3.04
C ALA A 10 -3.42 -6.62 2.15
N LEU A 11 -2.66 -5.68 2.71
CA LEU A 11 -2.04 -4.59 1.96
C LEU A 11 -0.93 -5.10 1.01
N GLU A 12 -0.07 -6.01 1.47
CA GLU A 12 0.96 -6.65 0.66
C GLU A 12 0.36 -7.42 -0.52
N GLU A 13 -0.67 -8.24 -0.28
CA GLU A 13 -1.40 -8.96 -1.32
C GLU A 13 -2.01 -8.02 -2.35
N THR A 14 -2.61 -6.91 -1.89
CA THR A 14 -3.20 -5.90 -2.77
C THR A 14 -2.14 -5.26 -3.66
N VAL A 15 -0.99 -4.87 -3.10
CA VAL A 15 0.14 -4.32 -3.88
C VAL A 15 0.63 -5.34 -4.91
N GLN A 16 0.75 -6.62 -4.54
CA GLN A 16 1.16 -7.67 -5.48
C GLN A 16 0.16 -7.83 -6.64
N VAL A 17 -1.14 -7.79 -6.38
CA VAL A 17 -2.17 -7.83 -7.45
C VAL A 17 -2.03 -6.63 -8.38
N LEU A 18 -1.82 -5.42 -7.83
CA LEU A 18 -1.60 -4.21 -8.65
C LEU A 18 -0.33 -4.33 -9.51
N GLU A 19 0.76 -4.90 -8.99
CA GLU A 19 1.98 -5.13 -9.76
C GLU A 19 1.80 -6.18 -10.87
N ARG A 20 1.14 -7.30 -10.57
CA ARG A 20 0.89 -8.37 -11.56
C ARG A 20 -0.01 -7.87 -12.69
N THR A 21 -0.97 -7.01 -12.38
CA THR A 21 -1.97 -6.51 -13.34
C THR A 21 -1.57 -5.19 -14.03
N ARG A 22 -0.42 -4.59 -13.67
CA ARG A 22 0.06 -3.30 -14.22
C ARG A 22 0.18 -3.24 -15.75
N ARG A 23 0.44 -4.39 -16.39
CA ARG A 23 0.56 -4.48 -17.85
C ARG A 23 -0.81 -4.46 -18.54
N SER A 24 -1.83 -4.99 -17.87
CA SER A 24 -3.21 -5.02 -18.35
C SER A 24 -3.94 -3.70 -18.08
N PHE A 25 -3.58 -3.00 -17.01
CA PHE A 25 -4.18 -1.72 -16.64
C PHE A 25 -3.11 -0.63 -16.52
N LYS A 26 -2.91 0.14 -17.61
CA LYS A 26 -2.07 1.34 -17.62
C LYS A 26 -2.77 2.55 -16.99
N SER A 27 -3.44 2.34 -15.86
CA SER A 27 -4.15 3.40 -15.14
C SER A 27 -3.17 4.16 -14.24
N ARG A 28 -3.14 5.48 -14.42
CA ARG A 28 -2.34 6.39 -13.60
C ARG A 28 -2.83 6.38 -12.13
N GLU A 29 -4.14 6.25 -11.92
CA GLU A 29 -4.75 6.14 -10.58
C GLU A 29 -4.34 4.85 -9.88
N LEU A 30 -4.32 3.70 -10.58
CA LEU A 30 -3.85 2.44 -9.99
C LEU A 30 -2.37 2.50 -9.64
N GLY A 31 -1.56 3.19 -10.45
CA GLY A 31 -0.16 3.46 -10.12
C GLY A 31 0.02 4.36 -8.89
N GLN A 32 -0.86 5.35 -8.70
CA GLN A 32 -0.89 6.18 -7.50
C GLN A 32 -1.34 5.39 -6.27
N LEU A 33 -2.40 4.60 -6.39
CA LEU A 33 -2.88 3.73 -5.33
C LEU A 33 -1.78 2.78 -4.86
N ARG A 34 -1.08 2.13 -5.78
CA ARG A 34 0.05 1.26 -5.46
C ARG A 34 1.12 1.97 -4.63
N ARG A 35 1.52 3.18 -5.01
CA ARG A 35 2.51 3.96 -4.24
C ARG A 35 2.04 4.28 -2.83
N ARG A 36 0.79 4.73 -2.69
CA ARG A 36 0.19 5.04 -1.38
C ARG A 36 0.12 3.82 -0.46
N LEU A 37 -0.17 2.64 -1.02
CA LEU A 37 -0.21 1.39 -0.25
C LEU A 37 1.19 0.95 0.22
N ILE A 38 2.22 1.14 -0.62
CA ILE A 38 3.62 0.88 -0.24
C ILE A 38 4.06 1.82 0.88
N GLU A 39 3.80 3.13 0.74
CA GLU A 39 4.11 4.11 1.79
C GLU A 39 3.40 3.78 3.11
N LEU A 40 2.16 3.27 3.05
CA LEU A 40 1.44 2.85 4.24
C LEU A 40 2.08 1.63 4.90
N LEU A 41 2.52 0.64 4.12
CA LEU A 41 3.25 -0.53 4.62
C LEU A 41 4.56 -0.12 5.30
N GLU A 42 5.34 0.77 4.69
CA GLU A 42 6.58 1.29 5.26
C GLU A 42 6.33 1.98 6.61
N ARG A 43 5.23 2.75 6.74
CA ARG A 43 4.84 3.40 8.00
C ARG A 43 4.44 2.40 9.08
N LEU A 44 3.71 1.35 8.71
CA LEU A 44 3.34 0.26 9.64
C LEU A 44 4.58 -0.53 10.09
N GLU A 45 5.67 -0.52 9.33
CA GLU A 45 6.94 -1.11 9.74
C GLU A 45 7.76 -0.23 10.68
N THR A 46 7.62 1.10 10.59
CA THR A 46 8.46 2.05 11.32
C THR A 46 7.86 2.61 12.61
N ASP A 47 6.58 2.34 12.91
CA ASP A 47 5.88 2.90 14.10
C ASP A 47 5.98 4.45 14.16
N GLU A 48 6.30 5.12 13.05
CA GLU A 48 6.55 6.55 13.00
C GLU A 48 5.24 7.34 12.82
N PRO A 49 4.97 8.33 13.69
CA PRO A 49 3.82 9.20 13.56
C PRO A 49 3.98 10.10 12.32
N VAL A 50 2.93 10.11 11.49
CA VAL A 50 2.81 10.91 10.28
C VAL A 50 3.09 12.39 10.58
N LYS A 51 4.19 12.94 10.06
CA LYS A 51 4.30 14.39 9.85
C LYS A 51 3.65 14.71 8.52
N ASP A 52 2.38 15.08 8.58
CA ASP A 52 1.76 15.84 7.50
C ASP A 52 2.57 17.12 7.34
N LYS A 53 3.21 17.28 6.18
CA LYS A 53 3.79 18.57 5.80
C LYS A 53 2.64 19.40 5.22
N ASP A 54 2.23 20.40 5.98
CA ASP A 54 1.42 21.55 5.54
C ASP A 54 1.94 22.16 4.22
#